data_AF-A0A1E7IFK8-F1
#
_entry.id   AF-A0A1E7IFK8-F1
#
_cell.length_a   1.000
_cell.length_b   1.000
_cell.length_c   1.000
_cell.angle_alpha   90.00
_cell.angle_beta   90.00
_cell.angle_gamma   90.00
#
_symmetry.space_group_name_H-M   'P 1'
#
loop_
_entity.id
_entity.type
_entity.pdbx_description
1 polymer ?
#
loop_
_entity_poly.entity_id
_entity_poly.type
_entity_poly.pdbx_seq_one_letter_code
_entity_poly.pdbx_strand_id
1 'polypeptide(L)'
;MRLDKITLAILEGTLRLYQDEQQALQKNPSLRMMTLSAEELASRAKAIVRRMRRALPDNVSLKTLKGVSQVGGGTFPLLELPTTLISISVDGLSTQQLEQKLRRRLLPIIGRISQGDFLLDPRTVADQDIPDIISALQSLVAP
;
A
#
# COMPACT_ATOMS: atom_id res chain seq x y z
N MET A 1 9.09 -33.64 5.24
CA MET A 1 7.98 -32.83 5.79
C MET A 1 6.68 -33.31 5.17
N ARG A 2 5.59 -33.43 5.95
CA ARG A 2 4.23 -33.69 5.46
C ARG A 2 3.37 -32.45 5.71
N LEU A 3 2.71 -31.94 4.67
CA LEU A 3 1.78 -30.80 4.81
C LEU A 3 0.54 -31.22 5.59
N ASP A 4 -0.04 -30.28 6.35
CA ASP A 4 -1.31 -30.48 7.02
C ASP A 4 -2.49 -30.37 6.04
N LYS A 5 -3.67 -30.84 6.47
CA LYS A 5 -4.86 -30.91 5.62
C LYS A 5 -5.40 -29.53 5.23
N ILE A 6 -5.25 -28.51 6.08
CA ILE A 6 -5.76 -27.16 5.80
C ILE A 6 -4.89 -26.51 4.73
N THR A 7 -3.56 -26.59 4.88
CA THR A 7 -2.62 -26.08 3.88
C THR A 7 -2.83 -26.76 2.53
N LEU A 8 -3.07 -28.07 2.52
CA LEU A 8 -3.35 -28.81 1.27
C LEU A 8 -4.65 -28.33 0.61
N ALA A 9 -5.72 -28.13 1.37
CA ALA A 9 -7.00 -27.66 0.86
C ALA A 9 -6.91 -26.22 0.30
N ILE A 10 -6.22 -25.31 1.00
CA ILE A 10 -5.99 -23.93 0.54
C ILE A 10 -5.13 -23.93 -0.73
N LEU A 11 -4.08 -24.74 -0.77
CA LEU A 11 -3.21 -24.86 -1.94
C LEU A 11 -3.96 -25.40 -3.15
N GLU A 12 -4.76 -26.45 -2.98
CA GLU A 12 -5.61 -26.98 -4.05
C GLU A 12 -6.59 -25.92 -4.57
N GLY A 13 -7.29 -25.22 -3.68
CA GLY A 13 -8.20 -24.14 -4.07
C GLY A 13 -7.48 -23.01 -4.82
N THR A 14 -6.26 -22.67 -4.38
CA THR A 14 -5.42 -21.67 -5.04
C THR A 14 -5.00 -22.14 -6.43
N LEU A 15 -4.50 -23.39 -6.57
CA LEU A 15 -4.07 -23.96 -7.86
C LEU A 15 -5.23 -24.09 -8.86
N ARG A 16 -6.46 -24.34 -8.39
CA ARG A 16 -7.65 -24.32 -9.26
C ARG A 16 -7.88 -22.94 -9.89
N LEU A 17 -7.59 -21.84 -9.18
CA LEU A 17 -7.67 -20.49 -9.76
C LEU A 17 -6.70 -20.32 -10.92
N TYR A 18 -5.53 -20.95 -10.90
CA TYR A 18 -4.53 -20.86 -11.97
C TYR A 18 -4.94 -21.58 -13.27
N GLN A 19 -5.99 -22.39 -13.26
CA GLN A 19 -6.50 -23.02 -14.49
C GLN A 19 -7.14 -22.01 -15.46
N ASP A 20 -7.57 -20.86 -14.94
CA ASP A 20 -8.11 -19.74 -15.71
C ASP A 20 -7.31 -18.48 -15.36
N GLU A 21 -6.51 -18.02 -16.32
CA GLU A 21 -5.61 -16.88 -16.14
C GLU A 21 -6.34 -15.61 -15.69
N GLN A 22 -7.52 -15.33 -16.28
CA GLN A 22 -8.29 -14.14 -15.93
C GLN A 22 -8.79 -14.22 -14.49
N GLN A 23 -9.27 -15.39 -14.07
CA GLN A 23 -9.66 -15.61 -12.68
C GLN A 23 -8.47 -15.55 -11.73
N ALA A 24 -7.32 -16.10 -12.11
CA ALA A 24 -6.10 -16.04 -11.31
C ALA A 24 -5.68 -14.58 -11.07
N LEU A 25 -5.61 -13.76 -12.13
CA LEU A 25 -5.25 -12.35 -12.05
C LEU A 25 -6.22 -11.52 -11.19
N GLN A 26 -7.52 -11.84 -11.22
CA GLN A 26 -8.51 -11.10 -10.43
C GLN A 26 -8.56 -11.54 -8.96
N LYS A 27 -8.54 -12.86 -8.72
CA LYS A 27 -8.81 -13.45 -7.40
C LYS A 27 -7.55 -13.68 -6.56
N ASN A 28 -6.39 -13.91 -7.16
CA ASN A 28 -5.14 -14.00 -6.42
C ASN A 28 -4.64 -12.58 -6.10
N PRO A 29 -4.59 -12.16 -4.82
CA PRO A 29 -4.23 -10.80 -4.47
C PRO A 29 -2.80 -10.45 -4.88
N SER A 30 -1.86 -11.40 -4.76
CA SER A 30 -0.46 -11.17 -5.13
C SER A 30 -0.33 -10.96 -6.63
N LEU A 31 -0.97 -11.79 -7.45
CA LEU A 31 -0.95 -11.60 -8.91
C LEU A 31 -1.58 -10.27 -9.28
N ARG A 32 -2.79 -9.98 -8.78
CA ARG A 32 -3.49 -8.71 -9.05
C ARG A 32 -2.61 -7.51 -8.75
N MET A 33 -1.98 -7.48 -7.58
CA MET A 33 -1.12 -6.36 -7.16
C MET A 33 0.13 -6.24 -8.05
N MET A 34 0.77 -7.35 -8.43
CA MET A 34 1.96 -7.34 -9.28
C MET A 34 1.66 -6.94 -10.72
N THR A 35 0.48 -7.26 -11.23
CA THR A 35 0.10 -7.00 -12.63
C THR A 35 -0.56 -5.63 -12.85
N LEU A 36 -0.79 -4.84 -11.79
CA LEU A 36 -1.23 -3.44 -11.95
C LEU A 36 -0.22 -2.64 -12.77
N SER A 37 -0.72 -2.02 -13.84
CA SER A 37 0.06 -1.13 -14.70
C SER A 37 0.42 0.18 -13.99
N ALA A 38 1.46 0.85 -14.49
CA ALA A 38 1.88 2.16 -13.98
C ALA A 38 0.78 3.22 -14.12
N GLU A 39 -0.04 3.14 -15.17
CA GLU A 39 -1.15 4.06 -15.43
C GLU A 39 -2.30 3.86 -14.43
N GLU A 40 -2.67 2.59 -14.17
CA GLU A 40 -3.67 2.25 -13.15
C GLU A 40 -3.22 2.73 -11.77
N LEU A 41 -1.94 2.55 -11.43
CA LEU A 41 -1.37 3.02 -10.17
C LEU A 41 -1.33 4.55 -10.08
N ALA A 42 -1.05 5.25 -11.18
CA ALA A 42 -1.11 6.70 -11.23
C ALA A 42 -2.55 7.23 -11.03
N SER A 43 -3.53 6.58 -11.68
CA SER A 43 -4.95 6.90 -11.49
C SER A 43 -5.41 6.63 -10.06
N ARG A 44 -5.03 5.48 -9.49
CA ARG A 44 -5.31 5.09 -8.11
C ARG A 44 -4.70 6.08 -7.12
N ALA A 45 -3.42 6.45 -7.29
CA ALA A 45 -2.74 7.44 -6.46
C ALA A 45 -3.50 8.78 -6.43
N LYS A 46 -3.88 9.28 -7.60
CA LYS A 46 -4.66 10.53 -7.74
C LYS A 46 -6.02 10.43 -7.04
N ALA A 47 -6.72 9.31 -7.20
CA ALA A 47 -8.02 9.08 -6.58
C ALA A 47 -7.92 9.05 -5.04
N ILE A 48 -6.92 8.34 -4.50
CA ILE A 48 -6.64 8.28 -3.07
C ILE A 48 -6.31 9.68 -2.54
N VAL A 49 -5.36 10.39 -3.16
CA VAL A 49 -4.97 11.75 -2.75
C VAL A 49 -6.18 12.70 -2.77
N ARG A 50 -7.02 12.64 -3.80
CA ARG A 50 -8.24 13.46 -3.87
C ARG A 50 -9.20 13.16 -2.72
N ARG A 51 -9.38 11.88 -2.37
CA ARG A 51 -10.24 11.47 -1.25
C ARG A 51 -9.66 11.93 0.10
N MET A 52 -8.36 11.78 0.29
CA MET A 52 -7.67 12.21 1.50
C MET A 52 -7.69 13.73 1.67
N ARG A 53 -7.41 14.51 0.61
CA ARG A 53 -7.46 16.00 0.64
C ARG A 53 -8.83 16.57 1.04
N ARG A 54 -9.92 15.85 0.78
CA ARG A 54 -11.28 16.29 1.17
C ARG A 54 -11.57 16.11 2.65
N ALA A 55 -10.82 15.24 3.33
CA ALA A 55 -11.08 14.85 4.70
C ALA A 55 -9.96 15.28 5.67
N LEU A 56 -8.76 15.54 5.16
CA LEU A 56 -7.61 15.95 5.95
C LEU A 56 -7.53 17.48 6.05
N PRO A 57 -7.06 18.00 7.19
CA PRO A 57 -6.81 19.42 7.37
C PRO A 57 -5.53 19.87 6.64
N ASP A 58 -5.34 21.18 6.48
CA ASP A 58 -4.29 21.79 5.64
C ASP A 58 -2.85 21.50 6.09
N ASN A 59 -2.68 21.15 7.36
CA ASN A 59 -1.43 20.74 8.00
C ASN A 59 -1.00 19.30 7.64
N VAL A 60 -1.77 18.59 6.80
CA VAL A 60 -1.33 17.35 6.15
C VAL A 60 -1.09 17.59 4.66
N SER A 61 0.17 17.56 4.25
CA SER A 61 0.57 17.72 2.86
C SER A 61 0.63 16.38 2.14
N LEU A 62 0.06 16.34 0.93
CA LEU A 62 0.00 15.15 0.07
C LEU A 62 0.55 15.44 -1.33
N LYS A 63 1.52 14.64 -1.77
CA LYS A 63 2.13 14.72 -3.11
C LYS A 63 2.20 13.34 -3.76
N THR A 64 2.03 13.28 -5.08
CA THR A 64 2.28 12.07 -5.85
C THR A 64 3.65 12.12 -6.50
N LEU A 65 4.42 11.04 -6.42
CA LEU A 65 5.79 10.95 -6.95
C LEU A 65 5.91 9.70 -7.82
N LYS A 66 6.67 9.77 -8.92
CA LYS A 66 7.05 8.55 -9.65
C LYS A 66 8.02 7.73 -8.79
N GLY A 67 7.92 6.42 -8.86
CA GLY A 67 8.87 5.54 -8.20
C GLY A 67 8.75 4.10 -8.64
N VAL A 68 9.38 3.21 -7.89
CA VAL A 68 9.34 1.76 -8.10
C VAL A 68 8.95 1.04 -6.82
N SER A 69 8.13 0.00 -6.93
CA SER A 69 7.92 -0.98 -5.88
C SER A 69 8.98 -2.06 -5.98
N GLN A 70 9.52 -2.48 -4.84
CA GLN A 70 10.35 -3.68 -4.73
C GLN A 70 9.44 -4.84 -4.34
N VAL A 71 9.40 -5.89 -5.15
CA VAL A 71 8.59 -7.08 -4.87
C VAL A 71 9.43 -8.17 -4.21
N GLY A 72 8.78 -9.03 -3.41
CA GLY A 72 9.40 -10.24 -2.88
C GLY A 72 10.13 -10.12 -1.53
N GLY A 73 10.19 -8.95 -0.89
CA GLY A 73 10.62 -8.83 0.51
C GLY A 73 11.95 -9.54 0.89
N GLY A 74 12.87 -9.70 -0.08
CA GLY A 74 14.13 -10.44 0.08
C GLY A 74 14.32 -11.65 -0.85
N THR A 75 13.27 -12.17 -1.49
CA THR A 75 13.36 -13.32 -2.42
C THR A 75 13.57 -12.92 -3.88
N PHE A 76 13.14 -11.71 -4.27
CA PHE A 76 13.24 -11.20 -5.63
C PHE A 76 13.71 -9.73 -5.69
N PRO A 77 14.87 -9.39 -5.06
CA PRO A 77 15.30 -8.00 -4.83
C PRO A 77 15.62 -7.21 -6.10
N LEU A 78 15.67 -7.86 -7.27
CA LEU A 78 16.02 -7.22 -8.54
C LEU A 78 14.80 -6.77 -9.36
N LEU A 79 13.59 -7.20 -8.99
CA LEU A 79 12.40 -6.86 -9.77
C LEU A 79 11.80 -5.54 -9.28
N GLU A 80 12.10 -4.48 -10.02
CA GLU A 80 11.52 -3.15 -9.83
C GLU A 80 10.28 -2.99 -10.69
N LEU A 81 9.13 -2.75 -10.05
CA LEU A 81 7.88 -2.51 -10.76
C LEU A 81 7.51 -1.03 -10.67
N PRO A 82 7.36 -0.30 -11.79
CA PRO A 82 6.95 1.10 -11.78
C PRO A 82 5.66 1.32 -10.97
N THR A 83 5.61 2.42 -10.23
CA THR A 83 4.46 2.84 -9.41
C THR A 83 4.41 4.37 -9.31
N THR A 84 3.28 4.87 -8.80
CA THR A 84 3.13 6.26 -8.37
C THR A 84 2.91 6.27 -6.87
N LEU A 85 3.88 6.76 -6.12
CA LEU A 85 3.86 6.82 -4.66
C LEU A 85 3.06 8.02 -4.17
N ILE A 86 2.50 7.89 -2.97
CA ILE A 86 1.87 8.98 -2.23
C ILE A 86 2.83 9.38 -1.10
N SER A 87 3.43 10.56 -1.21
CA SER A 87 4.18 11.21 -0.14
C SER A 87 3.24 11.96 0.80
N ILE A 88 3.43 11.74 2.10
CA ILE A 88 2.64 12.32 3.17
C ILE A 88 3.57 13.00 4.16
N SER A 89 3.28 14.25 4.50
CA SER A 89 3.94 14.96 5.59
C SER A 89 2.90 15.64 6.47
N VAL A 90 3.22 15.78 7.75
CA VAL A 90 2.37 16.44 8.75
C VAL A 90 3.19 17.55 9.40
N ASP A 91 2.64 18.76 9.43
CA ASP A 91 3.33 19.90 10.03
C ASP A 91 3.67 19.63 11.50
N GLY A 92 4.88 20.01 11.91
CA GLY A 92 5.39 19.77 13.26
C GLY A 92 5.87 18.34 13.53
N LEU A 93 5.78 17.41 12.57
CA LEU A 93 6.35 16.06 12.69
C LEU A 93 7.46 15.83 11.66
N SER A 94 8.58 15.29 12.12
CA SER A 94 9.58 14.72 11.21
C SER A 94 9.03 13.47 10.53
N THR A 95 9.57 13.13 9.36
CA THR A 95 9.21 11.91 8.63
C THR A 95 9.34 10.65 9.49
N GLN A 96 10.38 10.57 10.32
CA GLN A 96 10.60 9.45 11.24
C GLN A 96 9.57 9.42 12.37
N GLN A 97 9.18 10.58 12.91
CA GLN A 97 8.13 10.66 13.93
C GLN A 97 6.77 10.24 13.36
N LEU A 98 6.44 10.71 12.15
CA LEU A 98 5.22 10.31 11.44
C LEU A 98 5.17 8.80 11.25
N GLU A 99 6.23 8.21 10.68
CA GLU A 99 6.36 6.77 10.47
C GLU A 99 6.20 5.98 11.78
N GLN A 100 6.91 6.38 12.83
CA GLN A 100 6.88 5.70 14.11
C GLN A 100 5.49 5.76 14.76
N LYS A 101 4.83 6.93 14.70
CA LYS A 101 3.48 7.11 15.25
C LYS A 101 2.46 6.27 14.49
N LEU A 102 2.54 6.22 13.16
CA LEU A 102 1.66 5.41 12.32
C LEU A 102 1.87 3.90 12.54
N ARG A 103 3.12 3.45 12.70
CA ARG A 103 3.47 2.05 12.98
C ARG A 103 2.96 1.57 14.35
N ARG A 104 2.92 2.44 15.36
CA ARG A 104 2.55 2.11 16.76
C ARG A 104 1.05 2.14 17.04
N ARG A 105 0.21 2.44 16.05
CA ARG A 105 -1.25 2.43 16.21
C ARG A 105 -1.76 1.00 16.44
N LEU A 106 -2.97 0.90 16.99
CA LEU A 106 -3.68 -0.38 17.10
C LEU A 106 -3.86 -1.06 15.74
N LEU A 107 -4.18 -0.28 14.70
CA LEU A 107 -4.07 -0.67 13.31
C LEU A 107 -2.84 0.02 12.69
N PRO A 108 -1.69 -0.65 12.60
CA PRO A 108 -0.46 -0.07 12.08
C PRO A 108 -0.59 0.32 10.60
N ILE A 109 -0.10 1.49 10.25
CA ILE A 109 0.06 1.91 8.85
C ILE A 109 1.53 1.87 8.52
N ILE A 110 1.91 0.97 7.62
CA ILE A 110 3.30 0.74 7.24
C ILE A 110 3.54 1.33 5.86
N GLY A 111 4.36 2.39 5.83
CA GLY A 111 4.94 2.95 4.61
C GLY A 111 6.44 2.68 4.55
N ARG A 112 7.10 3.34 3.60
CA ARG A 112 8.56 3.40 3.54
C ARG A 112 9.06 4.84 3.62
N ILE A 113 10.25 5.01 4.19
CA ILE A 113 10.96 6.28 4.11
C ILE A 113 11.96 6.21 2.96
N SER A 114 11.91 7.18 2.05
CA SER A 114 12.91 7.30 0.98
C SER A 114 13.09 8.76 0.60
N GLN A 115 14.33 9.20 0.42
CA GLN A 115 14.68 10.59 0.13
C GLN A 115 14.06 11.60 1.11
N GLY A 116 13.90 11.20 2.37
CA GLY A 116 13.32 12.04 3.42
C GLY A 116 11.79 12.09 3.46
N ASP A 117 11.09 11.43 2.54
CA ASP A 117 9.62 11.39 2.49
C ASP A 117 9.06 10.10 3.10
N PHE A 118 7.90 10.18 3.75
CA PHE A 118 7.11 9.01 4.13
C PHE A 118 6.15 8.67 2.99
N LEU A 119 6.27 7.46 2.47
CA LEU A 119 5.67 7.04 1.20
C LEU A 119 4.74 5.85 1.42
N LEU A 120 3.52 5.97 0.88
CA LEU A 120 2.61 4.86 0.68
C LEU A 120 2.60 4.46 -0.80
N ASP A 121 2.60 3.16 -1.05
CA ASP A 121 2.49 2.60 -2.39
C ASP A 121 1.05 2.15 -2.66
N PRO A 122 0.32 2.78 -3.59
CA PRO A 122 -1.06 2.42 -3.90
C PRO A 122 -1.24 0.96 -4.33
N ARG A 123 -0.16 0.29 -4.75
CA ARG A 123 -0.16 -1.14 -5.10
C ARG A 123 -0.61 -2.02 -3.94
N THR A 124 -0.28 -1.64 -2.70
CA THR A 124 -0.59 -2.43 -1.50
C THR A 124 -1.60 -1.77 -0.56
N VAL A 125 -2.13 -0.60 -0.92
CA VAL A 125 -3.20 0.08 -0.16
C VAL A 125 -4.55 -0.35 -0.71
N ALA A 126 -5.38 -1.06 0.06
CA ALA A 126 -6.73 -1.41 -0.36
C ALA A 126 -7.71 -0.23 -0.17
N ASP A 127 -8.77 -0.18 -0.98
CA ASP A 127 -9.71 0.94 -0.96
C ASP A 127 -10.52 1.04 0.34
N GLN A 128 -10.71 -0.11 0.99
CA GLN A 128 -11.33 -0.26 2.30
C GLN A 128 -10.47 0.27 3.46
N ASP A 129 -9.15 0.37 3.28
CA ASP A 129 -8.21 0.83 4.33
C ASP A 129 -8.05 2.36 4.33
N ILE A 130 -8.48 3.03 3.24
CA ILE A 130 -8.35 4.48 3.09
C ILE A 130 -9.05 5.27 4.22
N PRO A 131 -10.28 4.94 4.67
CA PRO A 131 -10.88 5.57 5.85
C PRO A 131 -9.99 5.51 7.10
N ASP A 132 -9.37 4.37 7.37
CA ASP A 132 -8.51 4.19 8.53
C ASP A 132 -7.22 4.99 8.41
N ILE A 133 -6.64 5.08 7.21
CA ILE A 133 -5.49 5.94 6.93
C ILE A 133 -5.83 7.41 7.19
N ILE A 134 -7.01 7.86 6.73
CA ILE A 134 -7.47 9.24 6.96
C ILE A 134 -7.64 9.50 8.46
N SER A 135 -8.38 8.62 9.16
CA SER A 135 -8.60 8.71 10.61
C SER A 135 -7.29 8.76 11.39
N ALA A 136 -6.32 7.93 10.99
CA ALA A 136 -5.00 7.92 11.59
C ALA A 136 -4.29 9.27 11.44
N LEU A 137 -4.26 9.83 10.22
CA LEU A 137 -3.63 11.12 9.96
C LEU A 137 -4.32 12.27 10.69
N GLN A 138 -5.66 12.30 10.74
CA GLN A 138 -6.41 13.32 11.49
C GLN A 138 -6.01 13.34 12.97
N SER A 139 -5.85 12.18 13.59
CA SER A 139 -5.47 12.10 15.01
C SER A 139 -4.03 12.56 15.31
N LEU A 140 -3.18 12.71 14.29
CA LEU A 140 -1.81 13.20 14.45
C LEU A 140 -1.72 14.73 14.42
N VAL A 141 -2.81 15.36 14.00
CA VAL A 141 -2.91 16.79 13.68
C VAL A 141 -3.74 17.54 14.72
N ALA A 142 -4.31 16.82 15.69
CA ALA A 142 -5.02 17.41 16.80
C ALA A 142 -4.09 18.34 17.62
N PRO A 143 -4.63 19.47 18.13
CA PRO A 143 -3.86 20.50 18.83
C PRO A 143 -3.12 20.01 20.08
#